data_AF-A0AAE0M643-F1
#
_entry.id   AF-A0AAE0M643-F1
#
_cell.length_a   1.000
_cell.length_b   1.000
_cell.length_c   1.000
_cell.angle_alpha   90.00
_cell.angle_beta   90.00
_cell.angle_gamma   90.00
#
_symmetry.space_group_name_H-M   'P 1'
#
loop_
_entity.id
_entity.type
_entity.pdbx_description
1 polymer ?
#
loop_
_entity_poly.entity_id
_entity_poly.type
_entity_poly.pdbx_seq_one_letter_code
_entity_poly.pdbx_strand_id
1 'polypeptide(L)'
;MSTTTSPFRAAPDIYAHPGNVNRAEKVILDVGGRQFVTTVGSLVQRSGYFSDFFTGSWQDVKQADGSIFVDTDPGVFEHILKYLRRGVFPLAYDQKRGHNFALYADVLAEAQFFRTPKLENWLTAKLYLNCISFSTVWSPSYTHDKRNPDAKKTTVWGSDFTSTQMLKDETTKSHIFRCRHQLREGHPCTHSTCIPAPTYDEVDSSLWVEVGKSYAFHAGWASDTGKDFQEYWDRLTPPPPFKA
;
A
#
# COMPACT_ATOMS: atom_id res chain seq x y z
N MET A 1 -26.22 25.60 10.13
CA MET A 1 -26.09 24.40 10.98
C MET A 1 -26.51 23.22 10.13
N SER A 2 -25.54 22.58 9.47
CA SER A 2 -25.80 21.51 8.50
C SER A 2 -25.63 20.17 9.21
N THR A 3 -26.73 19.44 9.38
CA THR A 3 -26.76 18.10 9.95
C THR A 3 -26.28 17.10 8.89
N THR A 4 -25.05 16.61 9.03
CA THR A 4 -24.54 15.48 8.24
C THR A 4 -25.09 14.19 8.86
N THR A 5 -26.13 13.65 8.24
CA THR A 5 -26.70 12.34 8.56
C THR A 5 -25.69 11.24 8.17
N SER A 6 -25.18 10.52 9.16
CA SER A 6 -24.35 9.32 8.96
C SER A 6 -25.18 8.21 8.29
N PRO A 7 -24.75 7.60 7.17
CA PRO A 7 -25.51 6.54 6.50
C PRO A 7 -25.34 5.16 7.16
N PHE A 8 -24.51 5.04 8.20
CA PHE A 8 -24.24 3.75 8.83
C PHE A 8 -25.34 3.40 9.85
N ARG A 9 -26.35 2.70 9.35
CA ARG A 9 -27.27 1.90 10.15
C ARG A 9 -26.44 0.87 10.93
N ALA A 10 -26.55 0.89 12.26
CA ALA A 10 -25.84 -0.04 13.14
C ALA A 10 -26.01 -1.49 12.64
N ALA A 11 -24.89 -2.16 12.36
CA ALA A 11 -24.88 -3.54 11.90
C ALA A 11 -25.35 -4.44 13.06
N PRO A 12 -26.47 -5.17 12.93
CA PRO A 12 -26.81 -6.21 13.89
C PRO A 12 -25.75 -7.31 13.82
N ASP A 13 -25.57 -8.06 14.91
CA ASP A 13 -24.62 -9.17 15.04
C ASP A 13 -24.76 -10.17 13.86
N ILE A 14 -23.96 -10.00 12.79
CA ILE A 14 -24.29 -10.47 11.43
C ILE A 14 -23.86 -11.91 11.12
N TYR A 15 -23.29 -12.63 12.09
CA TYR A 15 -22.90 -14.03 11.90
C TYR A 15 -23.85 -15.00 12.59
N ALA A 16 -25.16 -14.78 12.46
CA ALA A 16 -26.15 -15.80 12.78
C ALA A 16 -25.78 -17.08 12.03
N HIS A 17 -25.31 -18.09 12.76
CA HIS A 17 -24.84 -19.34 12.18
C HIS A 17 -26.04 -20.12 11.64
N PRO A 18 -26.04 -20.51 10.35
CA PRO A 18 -27.07 -21.39 9.82
C PRO A 18 -27.03 -22.70 10.60
N GLY A 19 -28.05 -22.98 11.41
CA GLY A 19 -28.11 -24.11 12.32
C GLY A 19 -28.19 -25.50 11.65
N ASN A 20 -27.92 -25.65 10.35
CA ASN A 20 -28.07 -26.95 9.67
C ASN A 20 -27.21 -27.16 8.42
N VAL A 21 -26.16 -26.35 8.18
CA VAL A 21 -25.33 -26.49 6.97
C VAL A 21 -23.99 -27.12 7.32
N ASN A 22 -23.59 -28.17 6.60
CA ASN A 22 -22.29 -28.82 6.79
C ASN A 22 -21.16 -27.87 6.34
N ARG A 23 -20.56 -27.14 7.28
CA ARG A 23 -19.49 -26.16 6.99
C ARG A 23 -18.22 -26.80 6.41
N ALA A 24 -18.02 -28.11 6.59
CA ALA A 24 -16.91 -28.84 6.01
C ALA A 24 -17.21 -29.33 4.58
N GLU A 25 -18.45 -29.21 4.10
CA GLU A 25 -18.84 -29.60 2.76
C GLU A 25 -18.03 -28.82 1.71
N LYS A 26 -17.42 -29.59 0.80
CA LYS A 26 -16.66 -29.07 -0.33
C LYS A 26 -17.60 -28.75 -1.47
N VAL A 27 -17.49 -27.56 -2.02
CA VAL A 27 -18.31 -27.07 -3.13
C VAL A 27 -17.41 -26.58 -4.27
N ILE A 28 -17.94 -26.66 -5.50
CA ILE A 28 -17.33 -26.10 -6.70
C ILE A 28 -18.16 -24.89 -7.10
N LEU A 29 -17.53 -23.73 -7.20
CA LEU A 29 -18.13 -22.51 -7.75
C LEU A 29 -17.68 -22.37 -9.20
N ASP A 30 -18.61 -22.23 -10.12
CA ASP A 30 -18.34 -21.82 -11.50
C ASP A 30 -18.51 -20.31 -11.61
N VAL A 31 -17.40 -19.59 -11.76
CA VAL A 31 -17.34 -18.15 -11.72
C VAL A 31 -16.92 -17.65 -13.10
N GLY A 32 -17.88 -17.16 -13.89
CA GLY A 32 -17.61 -16.71 -15.26
C GLY A 32 -16.90 -17.76 -16.13
N GLY A 33 -17.17 -19.06 -15.90
CA GLY A 33 -16.54 -20.19 -16.59
C GLY A 33 -15.23 -20.70 -15.94
N ARG A 34 -14.74 -20.09 -14.86
CA ARG A 34 -13.60 -20.57 -14.08
C ARG A 34 -14.07 -21.26 -12.81
N GLN A 35 -13.63 -22.50 -12.61
CA GLN A 35 -13.99 -23.27 -11.42
C GLN A 35 -13.11 -22.93 -10.21
N PHE A 36 -13.75 -22.69 -9.06
CA PHE A 36 -13.12 -22.49 -7.76
C PHE A 36 -13.62 -23.53 -6.77
N VAL A 37 -12.69 -24.23 -6.13
CA VAL A 37 -13.00 -25.27 -5.15
C VAL A 37 -12.83 -24.71 -3.74
N THR A 38 -13.85 -24.81 -2.89
CA THR A 38 -13.80 -24.28 -1.52
C THR A 38 -14.73 -25.06 -0.57
N THR A 39 -14.86 -24.63 0.68
CA THR A 39 -15.86 -25.18 1.61
C THR A 39 -16.99 -24.19 1.87
N VAL A 40 -18.17 -24.70 2.20
CA VAL A 40 -19.31 -23.88 2.64
C VAL A 40 -18.90 -22.99 3.82
N GLY A 41 -18.17 -23.54 4.79
CA GLY A 41 -17.67 -22.81 5.95
C GLY A 41 -16.84 -21.59 5.57
N SER A 42 -15.97 -21.71 4.55
CA SER A 42 -15.17 -20.58 4.07
C SER A 42 -16.04 -19.47 3.48
N LEU A 43 -17.09 -19.84 2.75
CA LEU A 43 -17.97 -18.88 2.08
C LEU A 43 -18.85 -18.12 3.07
N VAL A 44 -19.46 -18.81 4.02
CA VAL A 44 -20.40 -18.21 4.98
C VAL A 44 -19.70 -17.44 6.10
N GLN A 45 -18.40 -17.65 6.34
CA GLN A 45 -17.72 -17.07 7.51
C GLN A 45 -17.69 -15.54 7.49
N ARG A 46 -17.59 -14.92 6.31
CA ARG A 46 -17.37 -13.46 6.16
C ARG A 46 -18.27 -12.79 5.13
N SER A 47 -19.25 -13.53 4.60
CA SER A 47 -20.17 -13.04 3.57
C SER A 47 -21.61 -13.24 4.02
N GLY A 48 -22.36 -12.13 4.10
CA GLY A 48 -23.81 -12.20 4.29
C GLY A 48 -24.52 -12.82 3.08
N TYR A 49 -24.00 -12.59 1.87
CA TYR A 49 -24.54 -13.20 0.64
C TYR A 49 -24.50 -14.72 0.70
N PHE A 50 -23.33 -15.31 0.95
CA PHE A 50 -23.21 -16.76 1.01
C PHE A 50 -23.90 -17.33 2.24
N SER A 51 -23.92 -16.61 3.36
CA SER A 51 -24.68 -17.02 4.54
C SER A 51 -26.15 -17.24 4.20
N ASP A 52 -26.79 -16.27 3.55
CA ASP A 52 -28.18 -16.37 3.11
C ASP A 52 -28.35 -17.46 2.04
N PHE A 53 -27.45 -17.50 1.04
CA PHE A 53 -27.48 -18.50 -0.04
C PHE A 53 -27.49 -19.94 0.50
N PHE A 54 -26.59 -20.27 1.45
CA PHE A 54 -26.48 -21.61 2.00
C PHE A 54 -27.55 -21.95 3.05
N THR A 55 -28.33 -20.98 3.53
CA THR A 55 -29.50 -21.26 4.38
C THR A 55 -30.72 -21.71 3.59
N GLY A 56 -30.80 -21.38 2.30
CA GLY A 56 -31.91 -21.75 1.42
C GLY A 56 -31.73 -23.11 0.73
N SER A 57 -32.56 -23.38 -0.28
CA SER A 57 -32.51 -24.59 -1.10
C SER A 57 -31.42 -24.55 -2.17
N TRP A 58 -30.17 -24.26 -1.77
CA TRP A 58 -29.04 -24.12 -2.69
C TRP A 58 -28.67 -25.43 -3.43
N GLN A 59 -29.15 -26.58 -2.95
CA GLN A 59 -29.01 -27.86 -3.63
C GLN A 59 -29.75 -27.88 -4.98
N ASP A 60 -30.85 -27.15 -5.10
CA ASP A 60 -31.71 -27.12 -6.30
C ASP A 60 -31.16 -26.22 -7.41
N VAL A 61 -30.24 -25.32 -7.08
CA VAL A 61 -29.61 -24.37 -8.02
C VAL A 61 -28.24 -24.84 -8.53
N LYS A 62 -27.84 -26.08 -8.21
CA LYS A 62 -26.63 -26.70 -8.75
C LYS A 62 -26.79 -26.93 -10.25
N GLN A 63 -25.70 -26.71 -10.97
CA GLN A 63 -25.58 -27.08 -12.38
C GLN A 63 -25.58 -28.61 -12.54
N ALA A 64 -25.71 -29.08 -13.78
CA ALA A 64 -25.71 -30.52 -14.10
C ALA A 64 -24.40 -31.23 -13.67
N ASP A 65 -23.28 -30.51 -13.63
CA ASP A 65 -21.98 -31.00 -13.16
C ASP A 65 -21.79 -30.91 -11.63
N GLY A 66 -22.82 -30.43 -10.90
CA GLY A 66 -22.81 -30.25 -9.45
C GLY A 66 -22.15 -28.96 -8.96
N SER A 67 -21.67 -28.09 -9.85
CA SER A 67 -21.13 -26.77 -9.50
C SER A 67 -22.23 -25.76 -9.22
N ILE A 68 -21.88 -24.66 -8.54
CA ILE A 68 -22.77 -23.53 -8.25
C ILE A 68 -22.32 -22.36 -9.13
N PHE A 69 -23.20 -21.85 -9.98
CA PHE A 69 -22.88 -20.71 -10.84
C PHE A 69 -22.86 -19.40 -10.04
N VAL A 70 -21.84 -18.58 -10.30
CA VAL A 70 -21.69 -17.23 -9.74
C VAL A 70 -21.34 -16.27 -10.88
N ASP A 71 -22.23 -15.31 -11.12
CA ASP A 71 -22.10 -14.34 -12.21
C ASP A 71 -21.19 -13.17 -11.83
N THR A 72 -19.88 -13.39 -11.84
CA THR A 72 -18.87 -12.36 -11.55
C THR A 72 -17.57 -12.61 -12.32
N ASP A 73 -16.70 -11.60 -12.39
CA ASP A 73 -15.38 -11.73 -12.97
C ASP A 73 -14.49 -12.68 -12.12
N PRO A 74 -13.93 -13.74 -12.72
CA PRO A 74 -13.12 -14.70 -11.97
C PRO A 74 -11.80 -14.13 -11.44
N GLY A 75 -11.25 -13.08 -12.05
CA GLY A 75 -10.04 -12.42 -11.58
C GLY A 75 -10.28 -11.64 -10.28
N VAL A 76 -11.35 -10.86 -10.23
CA VAL A 76 -11.75 -10.11 -9.03
C VAL A 76 -12.24 -11.05 -7.93
N PHE A 77 -13.01 -12.08 -8.28
CA PHE A 77 -13.52 -13.06 -7.32
C PHE A 77 -12.41 -13.83 -6.60
N GLU A 78 -11.25 -14.02 -7.21
CA GLU A 78 -10.11 -14.65 -6.55
C GLU A 78 -9.70 -13.89 -5.27
N HIS A 79 -9.76 -12.56 -5.30
CA HIS A 79 -9.48 -11.71 -4.14
C HIS A 79 -10.56 -11.82 -3.06
N ILE A 80 -11.84 -11.86 -3.47
CA ILE A 80 -12.96 -12.10 -2.57
C ILE A 80 -12.79 -13.46 -1.88
N LEU A 81 -12.53 -14.53 -2.62
CA LEU A 81 -12.41 -15.86 -2.07
C LEU A 81 -11.21 -15.99 -1.11
N LYS A 82 -10.09 -15.33 -1.42
CA LYS A 82 -8.93 -15.24 -0.49
C LYS A 82 -9.33 -14.58 0.83
N TYR A 83 -10.07 -13.48 0.77
CA TYR A 83 -10.61 -12.82 1.95
C TYR A 83 -11.59 -13.72 2.71
N LEU A 84 -12.56 -14.35 2.05
CA LEU A 84 -13.54 -15.22 2.72
C LEU A 84 -12.87 -16.37 3.50
N ARG A 85 -11.83 -16.98 2.93
CA ARG A 85 -11.08 -18.10 3.54
C ARG A 85 -10.23 -17.70 4.74
N ARG A 86 -9.56 -16.55 4.68
CA ARG A 86 -8.46 -16.21 5.62
C ARG A 86 -8.58 -14.84 6.29
N GLY A 87 -9.52 -14.00 5.85
CA GLY A 87 -9.67 -12.64 6.34
C GLY A 87 -8.60 -11.66 5.85
N VAL A 88 -7.78 -12.07 4.88
CA VAL A 88 -6.68 -11.24 4.34
C VAL A 88 -7.26 -10.24 3.34
N PHE A 89 -6.93 -8.96 3.51
CA PHE A 89 -7.32 -7.91 2.59
C PHE A 89 -6.44 -7.90 1.33
N PRO A 90 -6.97 -7.53 0.15
CA PRO A 90 -6.25 -7.60 -1.11
C PRO A 90 -5.26 -6.43 -1.26
N LEU A 91 -4.13 -6.48 -0.56
CA LEU A 91 -3.10 -5.44 -0.66
C LEU A 91 -2.35 -5.52 -2.01
N ALA A 92 -2.87 -4.83 -3.01
CA ALA A 92 -2.22 -4.67 -4.31
C ALA A 92 -1.32 -3.43 -4.34
N TYR A 93 -0.11 -3.58 -3.79
CA TYR A 93 0.92 -2.55 -3.79
C TYR A 93 2.16 -3.01 -4.56
N ASP A 94 2.61 -2.18 -5.49
CA ASP A 94 3.92 -2.30 -6.12
C ASP A 94 4.74 -1.07 -5.78
N GLN A 95 6.03 -1.24 -5.54
CA GLN A 95 6.87 -0.14 -5.08
C GLN A 95 7.10 0.93 -6.16
N LYS A 96 7.09 0.54 -7.43
CA LYS A 96 7.30 1.46 -8.57
C LYS A 96 5.99 2.10 -9.00
N ARG A 97 4.90 1.32 -9.03
CA ARG A 97 3.59 1.73 -9.54
C ARG A 97 2.67 2.27 -8.45
N GLY A 98 2.98 2.00 -7.19
CA GLY A 98 2.14 2.30 -6.04
C GLY A 98 0.98 1.33 -5.90
N HIS A 99 -0.10 1.81 -5.28
CA HIS A 99 -1.33 1.05 -5.10
C HIS A 99 -2.09 0.88 -6.42
N ASN A 100 -2.63 -0.33 -6.64
CA ASN A 100 -3.53 -0.59 -7.77
C ASN A 100 -4.96 -0.15 -7.42
N PHE A 101 -5.26 1.13 -7.65
CA PHE A 101 -6.59 1.70 -7.37
C PHE A 101 -7.71 1.11 -8.23
N ALA A 102 -7.41 0.67 -9.46
CA ALA A 102 -8.40 0.03 -10.32
C ALA A 102 -8.88 -1.29 -9.69
N LEU A 103 -7.94 -2.15 -9.28
CA LEU A 103 -8.28 -3.39 -8.57
C LEU A 103 -9.07 -3.12 -7.28
N TYR A 104 -8.73 -2.06 -6.53
CA TYR A 104 -9.49 -1.71 -5.32
C TYR A 104 -10.93 -1.31 -5.61
N ALA A 105 -11.18 -0.61 -6.71
CA ALA A 105 -12.53 -0.26 -7.13
C ALA A 105 -13.32 -1.51 -7.56
N ASP A 106 -12.71 -2.40 -8.33
CA ASP A 106 -13.34 -3.64 -8.79
C ASP A 106 -13.69 -4.55 -7.60
N VAL A 107 -12.74 -4.75 -6.67
CA VAL A 107 -12.99 -5.56 -5.47
C VAL A 107 -14.00 -4.91 -4.54
N LEU A 108 -14.10 -3.57 -4.50
CA LEU A 108 -15.12 -2.89 -3.69
C LEU A 108 -16.54 -3.20 -4.19
N ALA A 109 -16.75 -3.17 -5.51
CA ALA A 109 -18.04 -3.52 -6.10
C ALA A 109 -18.46 -4.96 -5.74
N GLU A 110 -17.52 -5.91 -5.86
CA GLU A 110 -17.77 -7.30 -5.47
C GLU A 110 -17.94 -7.46 -3.95
N ALA A 111 -17.18 -6.73 -3.14
CA ALA A 111 -17.29 -6.77 -1.69
C ALA A 111 -18.68 -6.33 -1.20
N GLN A 112 -19.28 -5.35 -1.88
CA GLN A 112 -20.66 -4.90 -1.66
C GLN A 112 -21.66 -5.96 -2.10
N PHE A 113 -21.50 -6.54 -3.30
CA PHE A 113 -22.36 -7.61 -3.80
C PHE A 113 -22.38 -8.83 -2.87
N PHE A 114 -21.19 -9.33 -2.50
CA PHE A 114 -21.04 -10.47 -1.59
C PHE A 114 -21.28 -10.11 -0.11
N ARG A 115 -21.61 -8.86 0.21
CA ARG A 115 -21.89 -8.35 1.57
C ARG A 115 -20.80 -8.74 2.56
N THR A 116 -19.60 -8.19 2.36
CA THR A 116 -18.39 -8.43 3.15
C THR A 116 -17.98 -7.16 3.92
N PRO A 117 -18.67 -6.81 5.02
CA PRO A 117 -18.66 -5.44 5.59
C PRO A 117 -17.28 -4.96 6.03
N LYS A 118 -16.43 -5.84 6.59
CA LYS A 118 -15.06 -5.47 6.99
C LYS A 118 -14.18 -5.18 5.77
N LEU A 119 -14.27 -5.98 4.70
CA LEU A 119 -13.54 -5.74 3.45
C LEU A 119 -14.05 -4.48 2.73
N GLU A 120 -15.36 -4.32 2.64
CA GLU A 120 -16.01 -3.14 2.07
C GLU A 120 -15.53 -1.86 2.78
N ASN A 121 -15.52 -1.87 4.11
CA ASN A 121 -15.04 -0.73 4.88
C ASN A 121 -13.54 -0.49 4.68
N TRP A 122 -12.71 -1.53 4.69
CA TRP A 122 -11.27 -1.40 4.43
C TRP A 122 -10.96 -0.72 3.10
N LEU A 123 -11.73 -1.04 2.05
CA LEU A 123 -11.62 -0.42 0.73
C LEU A 123 -12.19 1.01 0.71
N THR A 124 -13.39 1.21 1.25
CA THR A 124 -14.10 2.50 1.25
C THR A 124 -13.35 3.56 2.05
N ALA A 125 -12.86 3.20 3.24
CA ALA A 125 -12.07 4.08 4.10
C ALA A 125 -10.59 4.17 3.67
N LYS A 126 -10.22 3.54 2.54
CA LYS A 126 -8.86 3.53 1.97
C LYS A 126 -7.77 3.10 2.97
N LEU A 127 -8.11 2.16 3.85
CA LEU A 127 -7.21 1.70 4.91
C LEU A 127 -6.00 0.94 4.37
N TYR A 128 -6.03 0.53 3.10
CA TYR A 128 -4.87 0.02 2.37
C TYR A 128 -3.68 1.00 2.36
N LEU A 129 -3.93 2.32 2.49
CA LEU A 129 -2.87 3.32 2.61
C LEU A 129 -2.11 3.22 3.93
N ASN A 130 -2.74 2.68 4.97
CA ASN A 130 -2.09 2.47 6.27
C ASN A 130 -1.21 1.21 6.27
N CYS A 131 -1.38 0.31 5.30
CA CYS A 131 -0.54 -0.88 5.19
C CYS A 131 0.90 -0.55 4.80
N ILE A 132 1.14 0.57 4.12
CA ILE A 132 2.47 0.95 3.63
C ILE A 132 2.73 2.40 3.98
N SER A 133 3.77 2.65 4.78
CA SER A 133 4.32 4.00 4.94
C SER A 133 5.67 4.09 4.26
N PHE A 134 6.05 5.29 3.81
CA PHE A 134 7.41 5.56 3.39
C PHE A 134 7.97 6.80 4.07
N SER A 135 9.28 6.83 4.26
CA SER A 135 10.01 8.01 4.72
C SER A 135 11.07 8.40 3.71
N THR A 136 11.32 9.70 3.62
CA THR A 136 12.40 10.26 2.80
C THR A 136 13.64 10.38 3.65
N VAL A 137 14.76 9.85 3.16
CA VAL A 137 16.07 9.93 3.81
C VAL A 137 17.03 10.71 2.93
N TRP A 138 17.83 11.55 3.55
CA TRP A 138 18.73 12.49 2.89
C TRP A 138 20.18 12.11 3.18
N SER A 139 21.03 12.06 2.16
CA SER A 139 22.48 11.95 2.32
C SER A 139 23.20 13.06 1.54
N PRO A 140 24.06 13.87 2.18
CA PRO A 140 24.89 14.83 1.48
C PRO A 140 26.03 14.11 0.76
N SER A 141 25.71 13.46 -0.38
CA SER A 141 26.67 12.68 -1.18
C SER A 141 27.61 13.57 -2.01
N TYR A 142 27.28 14.86 -2.22
CA TYR A 142 28.08 15.81 -2.99
C TYR A 142 28.06 17.22 -2.37
N THR A 143 29.20 17.90 -2.36
CA THR A 143 29.33 19.34 -2.10
C THR A 143 30.16 19.97 -3.22
N HIS A 144 29.69 21.07 -3.81
CA HIS A 144 30.39 21.82 -4.88
C HIS A 144 30.87 20.96 -6.06
N ASP A 145 30.00 20.11 -6.61
CA ASP A 145 30.29 19.19 -7.73
C ASP A 145 31.50 18.25 -7.53
N LYS A 146 32.00 18.14 -6.28
CA LYS A 146 32.98 17.14 -5.86
C LYS A 146 32.27 16.08 -5.04
N ARG A 147 32.52 14.83 -5.39
CA ARG A 147 32.10 13.68 -4.57
C ARG A 147 32.79 13.82 -3.22
N ASN A 148 32.00 13.89 -2.14
CA ASN A 148 32.56 13.94 -0.80
C ASN A 148 33.29 12.60 -0.53
N PRO A 149 34.62 12.59 -0.33
CA PRO A 149 35.38 11.37 -0.10
C PRO A 149 35.06 10.74 1.28
N ASP A 150 34.60 11.56 2.22
CA ASP A 150 34.11 11.15 3.55
C ASP A 150 32.61 10.91 3.56
N ALA A 151 31.89 11.20 2.46
CA ALA A 151 30.58 10.62 2.26
C ALA A 151 30.86 9.13 2.16
N LYS A 152 30.64 8.45 3.29
CA LYS A 152 30.54 7.01 3.34
C LYS A 152 29.70 6.67 2.13
N LYS A 153 30.29 5.95 1.15
CA LYS A 153 29.50 4.99 0.37
C LYS A 153 28.75 4.28 1.47
N THR A 154 27.48 4.60 1.65
CA THR A 154 26.69 4.12 2.76
C THR A 154 26.42 2.68 2.35
N THR A 155 27.45 1.86 2.59
CA THR A 155 27.54 0.45 2.22
C THR A 155 26.71 -0.36 3.23
N VAL A 156 25.79 0.31 3.93
CA VAL A 156 24.82 -0.22 4.87
C VAL A 156 23.61 0.74 4.87
N TRP A 157 23.01 0.99 3.71
CA TRP A 157 21.56 1.27 3.76
C TRP A 157 20.91 -0.12 3.82
N GLY A 158 20.23 -0.45 4.93
CA GLY A 158 19.60 -1.76 5.12
C GLY A 158 18.66 -2.14 3.96
N SER A 159 18.16 -3.37 3.96
CA SER A 159 17.29 -3.99 2.93
C SER A 159 16.02 -3.21 2.53
N ASP A 160 15.73 -2.08 3.19
CA ASP A 160 14.42 -1.44 3.21
C ASP A 160 14.33 -0.19 2.31
N PHE A 161 15.40 0.11 1.55
CA PHE A 161 15.52 1.26 0.65
C PHE A 161 15.59 0.80 -0.81
N THR A 162 14.78 1.40 -1.71
CA THR A 162 14.65 0.85 -3.08
C THR A 162 14.52 1.89 -4.20
N SER A 163 14.69 3.17 -3.90
CA SER A 163 14.82 4.20 -4.94
C SER A 163 15.71 5.35 -4.47
N THR A 164 16.68 5.73 -5.30
CA THR A 164 17.56 6.88 -5.12
C THR A 164 17.35 7.87 -6.26
N GLN A 165 17.13 9.13 -5.92
CA GLN A 165 17.08 10.24 -6.87
C GLN A 165 18.09 11.30 -6.44
N MET A 166 18.75 11.91 -7.41
CA MET A 166 19.58 13.09 -7.18
C MET A 166 18.72 14.33 -7.33
N LEU A 167 18.64 15.14 -6.27
CA LEU A 167 18.00 16.44 -6.33
C LEU A 167 19.08 17.54 -6.28
N LYS A 168 18.93 18.56 -7.12
CA LYS A 168 19.71 19.80 -7.06
C LYS A 168 19.08 20.66 -5.97
N ASP A 169 19.83 20.92 -4.91
CA ASP A 169 19.34 21.65 -3.72
C ASP A 169 19.58 23.16 -3.90
N GLU A 170 20.84 23.58 -3.80
CA GLU A 170 21.24 24.97 -3.95
C GLU A 170 22.32 25.13 -5.03
N THR A 171 22.35 26.31 -5.67
CA THR A 171 23.46 26.71 -6.55
C THR A 171 24.16 27.89 -5.90
N THR A 172 25.42 27.71 -5.51
CA THR A 172 26.22 28.77 -4.89
C THR A 172 27.21 29.30 -5.91
N LYS A 173 27.22 30.62 -6.09
CA LYS A 173 28.24 31.31 -6.87
C LYS A 173 29.51 31.42 -6.04
N SER A 174 30.60 30.90 -6.56
CA SER A 174 31.93 31.02 -5.96
C SER A 174 32.84 31.85 -6.85
N HIS A 175 33.66 32.70 -6.25
CA HIS A 175 34.65 33.49 -6.98
C HIS A 175 35.96 32.72 -6.99
N ILE A 176 36.41 32.28 -8.15
CA ILE A 176 37.72 31.62 -8.29
C ILE A 176 38.71 32.62 -8.83
N PHE A 177 39.81 32.81 -8.10
CA PHE A 177 40.91 33.65 -8.55
C PHE A 177 41.71 32.94 -9.65
N ARG A 178 41.76 33.53 -10.84
CA ARG A 178 42.67 33.10 -11.91
C ARG A 178 43.86 34.05 -11.98
N CYS A 179 45.05 33.52 -11.75
CA CYS A 179 46.27 34.29 -11.94
C CYS A 179 46.54 34.47 -13.44
N ARG A 180 46.87 35.70 -13.88
CA ARG A 180 47.19 36.00 -15.29
C ARG A 180 48.34 35.15 -15.86
N HIS A 181 49.21 34.63 -15.01
CA HIS A 181 50.33 33.76 -15.39
C HIS A 181 49.96 32.26 -15.47
N GLN A 182 48.72 31.91 -15.13
CA GLN A 182 48.22 30.54 -15.11
C GLN A 182 47.73 30.14 -16.51
N LEU A 183 48.68 29.86 -17.41
CA LEU A 183 48.41 29.51 -18.82
C LEU A 183 48.05 28.02 -19.04
N ARG A 184 47.96 27.21 -17.98
CA ARG A 184 47.54 25.79 -18.02
C ARG A 184 46.71 25.43 -16.78
N GLU A 185 45.65 24.65 -16.96
CA GLU A 185 44.80 24.16 -15.87
C GLU A 185 45.63 23.37 -14.84
N GLY A 186 45.50 23.72 -13.55
CA GLY A 186 45.89 22.85 -12.44
C GLY A 186 47.21 23.13 -11.71
N HIS A 187 48.05 24.08 -12.14
CA HIS A 187 49.28 24.43 -11.41
C HIS A 187 49.16 25.75 -10.64
N PRO A 188 49.42 25.79 -9.32
CA PRO A 188 49.41 27.03 -8.55
C PRO A 188 50.56 27.94 -9.02
N CYS A 189 50.26 29.22 -9.21
CA CYS A 189 51.27 30.21 -9.60
C CYS A 189 52.32 30.35 -8.49
N THR A 190 53.59 30.19 -8.83
CA THR A 190 54.73 30.27 -7.88
C THR A 190 55.35 31.66 -7.81
N HIS A 191 54.85 32.65 -8.59
CA HIS A 191 55.35 34.02 -8.53
C HIS A 191 54.91 34.70 -7.23
N SER A 192 55.88 35.02 -6.39
CA SER A 192 55.71 35.69 -5.09
C SER A 192 55.05 37.08 -5.16
N THR A 193 55.01 37.70 -6.34
CA THR A 193 54.38 39.01 -6.60
C THR A 193 52.95 38.92 -7.12
N CYS A 194 52.44 37.71 -7.38
CA CYS A 194 51.05 37.51 -7.77
C CYS A 194 50.14 37.63 -6.54
N ILE A 195 49.84 38.87 -6.16
CA ILE A 195 48.75 39.20 -5.26
C ILE A 195 47.45 38.77 -5.94
N PRO A 196 46.46 38.18 -5.25
CA PRO A 196 45.14 37.99 -5.82
C PRO A 196 44.59 39.34 -6.31
N ALA A 197 44.62 39.56 -7.63
CA ALA A 197 43.97 40.69 -8.27
C ALA A 197 42.45 40.59 -8.06
N PRO A 198 41.70 41.72 -8.05
CA PRO A 198 40.26 41.70 -7.80
C PRO A 198 39.44 41.05 -8.92
N THR A 199 40.07 40.58 -9.99
CA THR A 199 39.41 39.90 -11.12
C THR A 199 39.20 38.43 -10.79
N TYR A 200 37.95 38.04 -10.63
CA TYR A 200 37.50 36.67 -10.41
C TYR A 200 36.65 36.18 -11.59
N ASP A 201 36.67 34.88 -11.83
CA ASP A 201 35.60 34.24 -12.59
C ASP A 201 34.52 33.79 -11.59
N GLU A 202 33.26 34.11 -11.89
CA GLU A 202 32.13 33.51 -11.18
C GLU A 202 31.94 32.08 -11.68
N VAL A 203 32.00 31.12 -10.75
CA VAL A 203 31.72 29.71 -11.03
C VAL A 203 30.51 29.29 -10.21
N ASP A 204 29.48 28.85 -10.91
CA ASP A 204 28.34 28.19 -10.30
C ASP A 204 28.76 26.82 -9.77
N SER A 205 28.52 26.56 -8.50
CA SER A 205 28.72 25.25 -7.88
C SER A 205 27.39 24.72 -7.36
N SER A 206 27.07 23.46 -7.69
CA SER A 206 25.78 22.87 -7.30
C SER A 206 25.95 21.94 -6.10
N LEU A 207 25.02 22.04 -5.15
CA LEU A 207 24.83 21.05 -4.10
C LEU A 207 23.87 19.97 -4.61
N TRP A 208 24.32 18.72 -4.63
CA TRP A 208 23.51 17.58 -5.03
C TRP A 208 23.27 16.66 -3.84
N VAL A 209 22.00 16.39 -3.56
CA VAL A 209 21.58 15.54 -2.44
C VAL A 209 21.04 14.22 -2.97
N GLU A 210 21.51 13.13 -2.38
CA GLU A 210 20.96 11.80 -2.64
C GLU A 210 19.75 11.60 -1.75
N VAL A 211 18.61 11.33 -2.37
CA VAL A 211 17.33 11.14 -1.69
C VAL A 211 16.91 9.69 -1.83
N GLY A 212 16.81 8.99 -0.69
CA GLY A 212 16.32 7.64 -0.58
C GLY A 212 14.87 7.59 -0.08
N LYS A 213 14.11 6.57 -0.49
CA LYS A 213 12.82 6.21 0.14
C LYS A 213 12.96 4.90 0.92
N SER A 214 12.68 4.95 2.22
CA SER A 214 12.49 3.77 3.08
C SER A 214 11.03 3.39 3.09
N TYR A 215 10.70 2.10 3.05
CA TYR A 215 9.31 1.63 3.13
C TYR A 215 9.12 0.73 4.35
N ALA A 216 7.99 0.90 5.04
CA ALA A 216 7.59 0.02 6.15
C ALA A 216 6.21 -0.57 5.87
N PHE A 217 6.09 -1.88 6.10
CA PHE A 217 4.85 -2.61 5.98
C PHE A 217 4.19 -2.81 7.35
N HIS A 218 2.94 -2.39 7.46
CA HIS A 218 2.13 -2.45 8.68
C HIS A 218 1.12 -3.59 8.57
N ALA A 219 1.54 -4.79 8.97
CA ALA A 219 0.75 -6.01 8.84
C ALA A 219 -0.60 -5.97 9.58
N GLY A 220 -0.74 -5.18 10.64
CA GLY A 220 -1.98 -5.07 11.40
C GLY A 220 -3.13 -4.38 10.65
N TRP A 221 -2.85 -3.74 9.51
CA TRP A 221 -3.87 -3.23 8.58
C TRP A 221 -4.22 -4.21 7.44
N ALA A 222 -3.52 -5.34 7.32
CA ALA A 222 -3.61 -6.22 6.16
C ALA A 222 -4.65 -7.37 6.29
N SER A 223 -5.34 -7.49 7.42
CA SER A 223 -6.38 -8.51 7.62
C SER A 223 -7.48 -8.04 8.57
N ASP A 224 -8.63 -8.72 8.51
CA ASP A 224 -9.80 -8.46 9.37
C ASP A 224 -9.60 -8.87 10.85
N THR A 225 -8.52 -9.59 11.11
CA THR A 225 -8.00 -9.94 12.44
C THR A 225 -6.71 -9.18 12.79
N GLY A 226 -6.28 -8.25 11.94
CA GLY A 226 -5.11 -7.42 12.21
C GLY A 226 -5.39 -6.46 13.37
N LYS A 227 -4.41 -6.29 14.27
CA LYS A 227 -4.57 -5.50 15.49
C LYS A 227 -5.07 -4.08 15.20
N ASP A 228 -4.39 -3.37 14.29
CA ASP A 228 -4.74 -1.98 13.97
C ASP A 228 -6.12 -1.86 13.32
N PHE A 229 -6.46 -2.79 12.42
CA PHE A 229 -7.79 -2.82 11.81
C PHE A 229 -8.89 -3.15 12.84
N GLN A 230 -8.66 -4.08 13.76
CA GLN A 230 -9.63 -4.42 14.81
C GLN A 230 -9.87 -3.22 15.74
N GLU A 231 -8.82 -2.56 16.22
CA GLU A 231 -8.95 -1.34 17.03
C GLU A 231 -9.70 -0.22 16.28
N TYR A 232 -9.51 -0.11 14.97
CA TYR A 232 -10.31 0.79 14.12
C TYR A 232 -11.78 0.35 14.03
N TRP A 233 -12.02 -0.94 13.78
CA TRP A 233 -13.36 -1.50 13.58
C TRP A 233 -14.22 -1.42 14.84
N ASP A 234 -13.67 -1.76 16.00
CA ASP A 234 -14.37 -1.75 17.28
C ASP A 234 -14.82 -0.34 17.69
N ARG A 235 -14.11 0.71 17.23
CA ARG A 235 -14.53 2.11 17.43
C ARG A 235 -15.74 2.50 16.59
N LEU A 236 -15.95 1.86 15.44
CA LEU A 236 -17.12 2.10 14.58
C LEU A 236 -18.33 1.29 15.01
N THR A 237 -18.11 0.07 15.50
CA THR A 237 -19.15 -0.82 16.00
C THR A 237 -18.83 -1.21 17.44
N PRO A 238 -19.14 -0.35 18.43
CA PRO A 238 -18.87 -0.67 19.82
C PRO A 238 -19.61 -1.96 20.20
N PRO A 239 -19.00 -2.84 21.01
CA PRO A 239 -19.65 -4.07 21.44
C PRO A 239 -20.96 -3.74 22.17
N PRO A 240 -21.99 -4.59 22.04
CA PRO A 240 -23.22 -4.40 22.80
C PRO A 240 -22.90 -4.30 24.29
N PRO A 241 -23.59 -3.43 25.05
CA PRO A 241 -23.35 -3.30 26.48
C PRO A 241 -23.49 -4.68 27.13
N PHE A 242 -22.54 -5.02 28.00
CA PHE A 242 -22.60 -6.25 28.77
C PHE A 242 -23.98 -6.33 29.44
N LYS A 243 -24.75 -7.37 29.12
CA LYS A 243 -25.95 -7.69 29.88
C LYS A 243 -25.47 -8.11 31.27
N ALA A 244 -25.69 -7.24 32.25
CA ALA A 244 -25.50 -7.52 33.67
C ALA A 244 -26.47 -8.62 34.14
#